data_AF-A0A7K3E2A2-F1
#
_entry.id   AF-A0A7K3E2A2-F1
#
_cell.length_a   1.000
_cell.length_b   1.000
_cell.length_c   1.000
_cell.angle_alpha   90.00
_cell.angle_beta   90.00
_cell.angle_gamma   90.00
#
_symmetry.space_group_name_H-M   'P 1'
#
loop_
_entity.id
_entity.type
_entity.pdbx_description
1 polymer ?
#
loop_
_entity_poly.entity_id
_entity_poly.type
_entity_poly.pdbx_seq_one_letter_code
_entity_poly.pdbx_strand_id
1 'polypeptide(L)'
;MVMMLESPTLPPARDRRVRRSRAVLMAAAVTLVSERGTADVPVAEIADTADVSRRLVYQQFHDRETLLLEAALDLARRELLPRITEDWSSEGAVSAKALALAEHMASHRRFYRALYTSPCGFALSKALNSLFLPVNRQAVCDTYGRQIDERTTEDIAAFLTGGWGDFIRAWVVEDPDPLDPHEFTSRLVHIASMVLRRAHRHPQPSREQTMATEVQRGTSAAT
;
A
#
# COMPACT_ATOMS: atom_id res chain seq x y z
N MET A 1 -33.29 10.39 -19.43
CA MET A 1 -33.89 10.41 -18.08
C MET A 1 -33.24 9.31 -17.26
N VAL A 2 -32.17 9.64 -16.53
CA VAL A 2 -31.50 8.73 -15.59
C VAL A 2 -31.43 9.49 -14.27
N MET A 3 -32.21 9.06 -13.28
CA MET A 3 -32.17 9.58 -11.92
C MET A 3 -30.83 9.17 -11.29
N MET A 4 -29.95 10.15 -11.06
CA MET A 4 -28.91 10.03 -10.04
C MET A 4 -29.61 9.89 -8.69
N LEU A 5 -29.50 8.71 -8.07
CA LEU A 5 -29.81 8.55 -6.66
C LEU A 5 -28.70 9.24 -5.87
N GLU A 6 -28.92 10.51 -5.52
CA GLU A 6 -28.17 11.18 -4.46
C GLU A 6 -28.31 10.36 -3.17
N SER A 7 -27.20 9.82 -2.68
CA SER A 7 -27.15 9.25 -1.34
C SER A 7 -27.36 10.38 -0.33
N PRO A 8 -28.26 10.25 0.65
CA PRO A 8 -28.57 11.34 1.56
C PRO A 8 -27.33 11.70 2.39
N THR A 9 -26.79 12.90 2.18
CA THR A 9 -25.74 13.47 3.02
C THR A 9 -26.34 13.77 4.40
N LEU A 10 -25.80 13.11 5.43
CA LEU A 10 -26.25 13.34 6.80
C LEU A 10 -25.99 14.80 7.21
N PRO A 11 -26.85 15.40 8.07
CA PRO A 11 -26.60 16.74 8.60
C PRO A 11 -25.20 16.85 9.21
N PRO A 12 -24.48 17.98 9.05
CA PRO A 12 -23.06 18.10 9.39
C PRO A 12 -22.73 17.79 10.86
N ALA A 13 -23.64 18.05 11.80
CA ALA A 13 -23.48 17.67 13.20
C ALA A 13 -23.57 16.15 13.43
N ARG A 14 -24.45 15.46 12.68
CA ARG A 14 -24.59 14.00 12.72
C ARG A 14 -23.38 13.32 12.09
N ASP A 15 -22.87 13.86 10.98
CA ASP A 15 -21.63 13.39 10.35
C ASP A 15 -20.44 13.49 11.30
N ARG A 16 -20.23 14.65 11.96
CA ARG A 16 -19.15 14.80 12.96
C ARG A 16 -19.24 13.79 14.11
N ARG A 17 -20.44 13.54 14.63
CA ARG A 17 -20.64 12.56 15.71
C ARG A 17 -20.33 11.14 15.25
N VAL A 18 -20.75 10.77 14.05
CA VAL A 18 -20.44 9.46 13.45
C VAL A 18 -18.94 9.30 13.23
N ARG A 19 -18.25 10.30 12.68
CA ARG A 19 -16.79 10.26 12.50
C ARG A 19 -16.06 10.09 13.83
N ARG A 20 -16.46 10.84 14.86
CA ARG A 20 -15.88 10.73 16.21
C ARG A 20 -16.06 9.33 16.80
N SER A 21 -17.28 8.77 16.72
CA SER A 21 -17.54 7.43 17.25
C SER A 21 -16.78 6.33 16.48
N ARG A 22 -16.67 6.46 15.15
CA ARG A 22 -15.86 5.54 14.35
C ARG A 22 -14.38 5.59 14.76
N ALA A 23 -13.83 6.78 14.96
CA ALA A 23 -12.43 6.95 15.34
C ALA A 23 -12.12 6.29 16.70
N VAL A 24 -12.97 6.50 17.72
CA VAL A 24 -12.74 5.87 19.04
C VAL A 24 -12.93 4.35 19.00
N LEU A 25 -13.86 3.84 18.20
CA LEU A 25 -14.04 2.39 18.00
C LEU A 25 -12.84 1.74 17.31
N MET A 26 -12.33 2.37 16.26
CA MET A 26 -11.16 1.87 15.54
C MET A 26 -9.90 1.92 16.42
N ALA A 27 -9.72 2.99 17.20
CA ALA A 27 -8.61 3.10 18.15
C ALA A 27 -8.69 2.01 19.24
N ALA A 28 -9.87 1.79 19.84
CA ALA A 28 -10.08 0.72 20.81
C ALA A 28 -9.79 -0.68 20.22
N ALA A 29 -10.21 -0.91 18.97
CA ALA A 29 -9.93 -2.16 18.26
C ALA A 29 -8.42 -2.38 18.05
N VAL A 30 -7.67 -1.35 17.62
CA VAL A 30 -6.20 -1.44 17.45
C VAL A 30 -5.53 -1.79 18.78
N THR A 31 -5.89 -1.12 19.88
CA THR A 31 -5.32 -1.38 21.21
C THR A 31 -5.58 -2.80 21.67
N LEU A 32 -6.85 -3.22 21.74
CA LEU A 32 -7.21 -4.54 22.29
C LEU A 32 -6.62 -5.69 21.47
N VAL A 33 -6.62 -5.57 20.14
CA VAL A 33 -6.04 -6.60 19.25
C VAL A 33 -4.51 -6.61 19.33
N SER A 34 -3.86 -5.46 19.54
CA SER A 34 -2.40 -5.42 19.77
C SER A 34 -1.98 -6.14 21.05
N GLU A 35 -2.83 -6.12 22.08
CA GLU A 35 -2.54 -6.73 23.38
C GLU A 35 -2.84 -8.23 23.42
N ARG A 36 -3.96 -8.66 22.81
CA ARG A 36 -4.48 -10.02 22.99
C ARG A 36 -4.75 -10.78 21.68
N GLY A 37 -4.45 -10.18 20.54
CA GLY A 37 -4.78 -10.74 19.23
C GLY A 37 -6.27 -10.65 18.90
N THR A 38 -6.71 -11.28 17.80
CA THR A 38 -8.09 -11.16 17.31
C THR A 38 -9.08 -12.13 17.96
N ALA A 39 -8.61 -13.30 18.42
CA ALA A 39 -9.49 -14.35 18.96
C ALA A 39 -10.15 -13.91 20.28
N ASP A 40 -9.40 -13.18 21.11
CA ASP A 40 -9.80 -12.83 22.49
C ASP A 40 -10.48 -11.46 22.61
N VAL A 41 -10.89 -10.85 21.48
CA VAL A 41 -11.47 -9.49 21.47
C VAL A 41 -12.91 -9.52 20.92
N PRO A 42 -13.94 -9.54 21.80
CA PRO A 42 -15.34 -9.46 21.38
C PRO A 42 -15.79 -8.02 21.10
N VAL A 43 -16.81 -7.86 20.24
CA VAL A 43 -17.43 -6.54 19.93
C VAL A 43 -17.86 -5.79 21.19
N ALA A 44 -18.35 -6.53 22.19
CA ALA A 44 -18.72 -6.02 23.49
C ALA A 44 -17.62 -5.18 24.13
N GLU A 45 -16.42 -5.74 24.21
CA GLU A 45 -15.29 -5.13 24.90
C GLU A 45 -14.71 -3.95 24.12
N ILE A 46 -14.73 -4.01 22.78
CA ILE A 46 -14.37 -2.87 21.94
C ILE A 46 -15.35 -1.71 22.19
N ALA A 47 -16.65 -1.99 22.25
CA ALA A 47 -17.67 -0.98 22.51
C ALA A 47 -17.53 -0.37 23.91
N ASP A 48 -17.29 -1.21 24.92
CA ASP A 48 -17.09 -0.80 26.31
C ASP A 48 -15.82 0.08 26.44
N THR A 49 -14.71 -0.31 25.79
CA THR A 49 -13.45 0.47 25.77
C THR A 49 -13.61 1.80 25.06
N ALA A 50 -14.45 1.86 24.03
CA ALA A 50 -14.75 3.08 23.27
C ALA A 50 -15.85 3.95 23.92
N ASP A 51 -16.41 3.55 25.07
CA ASP A 51 -17.54 4.20 25.75
C ASP A 51 -18.75 4.41 24.83
N VAL A 52 -19.13 3.36 24.09
CA VAL A 52 -20.29 3.38 23.19
C VAL A 52 -21.12 2.11 23.30
N SER A 53 -22.40 2.18 22.90
CA SER A 53 -23.25 0.99 22.88
C SER A 53 -22.80 -0.01 21.80
N ARG A 54 -22.92 -1.31 22.07
CA ARG A 54 -22.71 -2.39 21.08
C ARG A 54 -23.57 -2.21 19.82
N ARG A 55 -24.81 -1.73 20.00
CA ARG A 55 -25.72 -1.40 18.90
C ARG A 55 -25.09 -0.41 17.92
N LEU A 56 -24.35 0.58 18.42
CA LEU A 56 -23.68 1.58 17.58
C LEU A 56 -22.60 0.94 16.71
N VAL A 57 -21.87 -0.06 17.24
CA VAL A 57 -20.85 -0.79 16.48
C VAL A 57 -21.47 -1.49 15.27
N TYR A 58 -22.51 -2.29 15.51
CA TYR A 58 -23.23 -3.00 14.44
C TYR A 58 -23.87 -2.03 13.43
N GLN A 59 -24.36 -0.88 13.89
CA GLN A 59 -24.90 0.16 13.00
C GLN A 59 -23.84 0.80 12.09
N GLN A 60 -22.58 0.89 12.53
CA GLN A 60 -21.52 1.59 11.79
C GLN A 60 -20.63 0.66 10.97
N PHE A 61 -20.48 -0.59 11.41
CA PHE A 61 -19.53 -1.54 10.83
C PHE A 61 -20.15 -2.85 10.39
N HIS A 62 -21.44 -3.10 10.65
CA HIS A 62 -22.12 -4.37 10.39
C HIS A 62 -21.64 -5.55 11.24
N ASP A 63 -20.33 -5.79 11.32
CA ASP A 63 -19.71 -6.86 12.09
C ASP A 63 -18.33 -6.45 12.63
N ARG A 64 -17.72 -7.36 13.41
CA ARG A 64 -16.42 -7.12 14.04
C ARG A 64 -15.31 -7.08 13.00
N GLU A 65 -15.34 -8.01 12.05
CA GLU A 65 -14.31 -8.21 11.05
C GLU A 65 -14.17 -6.97 10.16
N THR A 66 -15.30 -6.34 9.80
CA THR A 66 -15.33 -5.05 9.09
C THR A 66 -14.78 -3.91 9.94
N LEU A 67 -15.09 -3.85 11.24
CA LEU A 67 -14.46 -2.88 12.14
C LEU A 67 -12.94 -3.03 12.20
N LEU A 68 -12.45 -4.27 12.32
CA LEU A 68 -11.01 -4.54 12.38
C LEU A 68 -10.30 -4.16 11.07
N LEU A 69 -10.92 -4.46 9.92
CA LEU A 69 -10.41 -4.07 8.61
C LEU A 69 -10.38 -2.56 8.42
N GLU A 70 -11.47 -1.88 8.77
CA GLU A 70 -11.57 -0.42 8.71
C GLU A 70 -10.56 0.24 9.65
N ALA A 71 -10.33 -0.32 10.85
CA ALA A 71 -9.31 0.15 11.78
C ALA A 71 -7.90 0.05 11.18
N ALA A 72 -7.58 -1.05 10.49
CA ALA A 72 -6.28 -1.22 9.84
C ALA A 72 -6.06 -0.27 8.67
N LEU A 73 -7.10 -0.03 7.88
CA LEU A 73 -7.06 0.94 6.78
C LEU A 73 -6.98 2.37 7.29
N ASP A 74 -7.76 2.72 8.31
CA ASP A 74 -7.74 4.04 8.95
C ASP A 74 -6.37 4.33 9.58
N LEU A 75 -5.78 3.34 10.26
CA LEU A 75 -4.43 3.44 10.81
C LEU A 75 -3.39 3.73 9.72
N ALA A 76 -3.41 2.95 8.62
CA ALA A 76 -2.53 3.19 7.47
C ALA A 76 -2.79 4.55 6.80
N ARG A 77 -4.05 4.97 6.64
CA ARG A 77 -4.40 6.27 6.05
C ARG A 77 -3.94 7.45 6.88
N ARG A 78 -4.05 7.36 8.21
CA ARG A 78 -3.68 8.47 9.11
C ARG A 78 -2.19 8.58 9.31
N GLU A 79 -1.49 7.46 9.46
CA GLU A 79 -0.10 7.44 9.93
C GLU A 79 0.91 7.16 8.80
N LEU A 80 0.53 6.37 7.79
CA LEU A 80 1.45 5.93 6.75
C LEU A 80 1.26 6.71 5.43
N LEU A 81 0.03 6.84 4.93
CA LEU A 81 -0.21 7.48 3.62
C LEU A 81 0.45 8.88 3.49
N PRO A 82 0.29 9.82 4.45
CA PRO A 82 0.90 11.15 4.33
C PRO A 82 2.41 11.06 4.13
N ARG A 83 3.05 10.12 4.84
CA ARG A 83 4.50 9.88 4.79
C ARG A 83 4.98 9.21 3.51
N ILE A 84 4.09 8.69 2.66
CA ILE A 84 4.47 8.04 1.39
C ILE A 84 3.86 8.71 0.16
N THR A 85 2.94 9.67 0.32
CA THR A 85 2.29 10.41 -0.78
C THR A 85 2.76 11.85 -0.97
N GLU A 86 3.57 12.42 -0.08
CA GLU A 86 4.21 13.75 -0.28
C GLU A 86 5.05 13.81 -1.57
N ASP A 87 5.54 14.97 -2.03
CA ASP A 87 6.27 15.04 -3.31
C ASP A 87 7.71 14.48 -3.18
N TRP A 88 8.09 13.56 -4.08
CA TRP A 88 9.23 12.63 -3.99
C TRP A 88 10.24 12.77 -5.14
N SER A 89 10.34 13.96 -5.72
CA SER A 89 11.27 14.26 -6.82
C SER A 89 12.76 14.21 -6.42
N SER A 90 13.08 14.02 -5.14
CA SER A 90 14.45 14.01 -4.61
C SER A 90 15.14 12.64 -4.68
N GLU A 91 16.48 12.67 -4.73
CA GLU A 91 17.31 11.48 -4.55
C GLU A 91 17.04 10.82 -3.18
N GLY A 92 16.99 9.47 -3.13
CA GLY A 92 16.71 8.72 -1.91
C GLY A 92 15.22 8.58 -1.54
N ALA A 93 14.32 9.15 -2.34
CA ALA A 93 12.88 9.12 -2.12
C ALA A 93 12.30 7.72 -1.87
N VAL A 94 12.64 6.78 -2.73
CA VAL A 94 12.15 5.39 -2.64
C VAL A 94 12.55 4.75 -1.31
N SER A 95 13.79 4.96 -0.86
CA SER A 95 14.29 4.41 0.40
C SER A 95 13.56 5.00 1.61
N ALA A 96 13.29 6.30 1.61
CA ALA A 96 12.56 6.93 2.71
C ALA A 96 11.08 6.52 2.74
N LYS A 97 10.41 6.31 1.59
CA LYS A 97 9.05 5.70 1.56
C LYS A 97 9.06 4.29 2.14
N ALA A 98 10.02 3.47 1.69
CA ALA A 98 10.17 2.09 2.13
C ALA A 98 10.43 2.03 3.64
N LEU A 99 11.27 2.93 4.17
CA LEU A 99 11.51 3.04 5.61
C LEU A 99 10.26 3.46 6.38
N ALA A 100 9.52 4.47 5.92
CA ALA A 100 8.29 4.90 6.58
C ALA A 100 7.25 3.76 6.65
N LEU A 101 7.14 2.95 5.58
CA LEU A 101 6.30 1.76 5.57
C LEU A 101 6.82 0.69 6.54
N ALA A 102 8.11 0.41 6.53
CA ALA A 102 8.72 -0.60 7.40
C ALA A 102 8.54 -0.22 8.88
N GLU A 103 8.82 1.04 9.24
CA GLU A 103 8.63 1.56 10.60
C GLU A 103 7.18 1.44 11.06
N HIS A 104 6.22 1.80 10.20
CA HIS A 104 4.79 1.70 10.52
C HIS A 104 4.35 0.25 10.78
N MET A 105 4.77 -0.68 9.93
CA MET A 105 4.42 -2.09 10.09
C MET A 105 5.11 -2.70 11.31
N ALA A 106 6.33 -2.27 11.64
CA ALA A 106 7.03 -2.70 12.84
C ALA A 106 6.41 -2.11 14.12
N SER A 107 6.04 -0.82 14.13
CA SER A 107 5.42 -0.17 15.30
C SER A 107 4.05 -0.77 15.63
N HIS A 108 3.32 -1.21 14.61
CA HIS A 108 1.99 -1.82 14.74
C HIS A 108 2.02 -3.33 14.48
N ARG A 109 3.19 -3.98 14.67
CA ARG A 109 3.39 -5.38 14.30
C ARG A 109 2.35 -6.30 14.91
N ARG A 110 2.09 -6.18 16.21
CA ARG A 110 1.17 -7.08 16.94
C ARG A 110 -0.24 -7.03 16.33
N PHE A 111 -0.72 -5.83 16.02
CA PHE A 111 -2.02 -5.61 15.39
C PHE A 111 -2.08 -6.24 13.98
N TYR A 112 -1.16 -5.86 13.09
CA TYR A 112 -1.16 -6.37 11.71
C TYR A 112 -0.92 -7.87 11.67
N ARG A 113 0.00 -8.41 12.47
CA ARG A 113 0.26 -9.85 12.58
C ARG A 113 -1.01 -10.60 12.99
N ALA A 114 -1.70 -10.15 14.04
CA ALA A 114 -2.92 -10.79 14.53
C ALA A 114 -4.00 -10.84 13.44
N LEU A 115 -4.20 -9.74 12.71
CA LEU A 115 -5.11 -9.69 11.56
C LEU A 115 -4.70 -10.65 10.43
N TYR A 116 -3.42 -10.65 10.02
CA TYR A 116 -2.93 -11.52 8.95
C TYR A 116 -3.07 -13.01 9.28
N THR A 117 -2.96 -13.39 10.55
CA THR A 117 -3.10 -14.78 11.02
C THR A 117 -4.54 -15.16 11.36
N SER A 118 -5.49 -14.23 11.20
CA SER A 118 -6.92 -14.45 11.44
C SER A 118 -7.67 -14.77 10.14
N PRO A 119 -8.96 -15.16 10.19
CA PRO A 119 -9.80 -15.28 9.00
C PRO A 119 -9.88 -14.00 8.16
N CYS A 120 -9.57 -12.83 8.72
CA CYS A 120 -9.54 -11.56 7.99
C CYS A 120 -8.28 -11.36 7.15
N GLY A 121 -7.26 -12.22 7.25
CA GLY A 121 -5.94 -11.97 6.66
C GLY A 121 -5.98 -11.73 5.15
N PHE A 122 -6.76 -12.52 4.40
CA PHE A 122 -6.95 -12.31 2.96
C PHE A 122 -7.63 -10.97 2.65
N ALA A 123 -8.69 -10.63 3.39
CA ALA A 123 -9.40 -9.37 3.23
C ALA A 123 -8.50 -8.16 3.55
N LEU A 124 -7.66 -8.27 4.58
CA LEU A 124 -6.65 -7.26 4.92
C LEU A 124 -5.63 -7.07 3.79
N SER A 125 -5.03 -8.15 3.29
CA SER A 125 -4.07 -8.08 2.17
C SER A 125 -4.70 -7.41 0.95
N LYS A 126 -5.93 -7.81 0.58
CA LYS A 126 -6.65 -7.20 -0.54
C LYS A 126 -6.89 -5.71 -0.31
N ALA A 127 -7.34 -5.32 0.88
CA ALA A 127 -7.67 -3.94 1.18
C ALA A 127 -6.44 -3.03 1.24
N LEU A 128 -5.33 -3.48 1.82
CA LEU A 128 -4.05 -2.77 1.81
C LEU A 128 -3.50 -2.66 0.38
N ASN A 129 -3.59 -3.72 -0.42
CA ASN A 129 -3.18 -3.65 -1.84
C ASN A 129 -4.02 -2.60 -2.59
N SER A 130 -5.34 -2.55 -2.39
CA SER A 130 -6.18 -1.50 -2.97
C SER A 130 -5.80 -0.10 -2.47
N LEU A 131 -5.36 0.03 -1.22
CA LEU A 131 -4.91 1.29 -0.64
C LEU A 131 -3.62 1.80 -1.28
N PHE A 132 -2.65 0.92 -1.53
CA PHE A 132 -1.32 1.28 -2.04
C PHE A 132 -1.22 1.27 -3.57
N LEU A 133 -2.15 0.63 -4.27
CA LEU A 133 -2.14 0.55 -5.73
C LEU A 133 -1.99 1.92 -6.42
N PRO A 134 -2.73 2.98 -6.04
CA PRO A 134 -2.56 4.30 -6.66
C PRO A 134 -1.16 4.89 -6.45
N VAL A 135 -0.55 4.65 -5.29
CA VAL A 135 0.82 5.12 -4.97
C VAL A 135 1.84 4.41 -5.86
N ASN A 136 1.70 3.10 -6.02
CA ASN A 136 2.58 2.30 -6.85
C ASN A 136 2.38 2.60 -8.34
N ARG A 137 1.14 2.82 -8.78
CA ARG A 137 0.84 3.27 -10.14
C ARG A 137 1.53 4.59 -10.46
N GLN A 138 1.45 5.57 -9.57
CA GLN A 138 2.15 6.84 -9.75
C GLN A 138 3.67 6.62 -9.87
N ALA A 139 4.27 5.79 -9.02
CA ALA A 139 5.69 5.47 -9.09
C ALA A 139 6.09 4.79 -10.42
N VAL A 140 5.24 3.92 -10.97
CA VAL A 140 5.44 3.30 -12.29
C VAL A 140 5.36 4.36 -13.39
N CYS A 141 4.36 5.25 -13.36
CA CYS A 141 4.25 6.38 -14.30
C CYS A 141 5.49 7.27 -14.26
N ASP A 142 6.00 7.59 -13.06
CA ASP A 142 7.19 8.44 -12.90
C ASP A 142 8.47 7.75 -13.41
N THR A 143 8.55 6.42 -13.28
CA THR A 143 9.73 5.64 -13.67
C THR A 143 9.81 5.38 -15.17
N TYR A 144 8.69 5.00 -15.80
CA TYR A 144 8.66 4.60 -17.22
C TYR A 144 8.09 5.69 -18.13
N GLY A 145 7.34 6.66 -17.60
CA GLY A 145 6.72 7.73 -18.36
C GLY A 145 5.88 7.21 -19.54
N ARG A 146 6.07 7.80 -20.72
CA ARG A 146 5.37 7.40 -21.96
C ARG A 146 5.99 6.18 -22.67
N GLN A 147 6.92 5.46 -22.05
CA GLN A 147 7.57 4.29 -22.67
C GLN A 147 6.67 3.06 -22.71
N ILE A 148 5.66 3.00 -21.84
CA ILE A 148 4.71 1.90 -21.73
C ILE A 148 3.28 2.45 -21.89
N ASP A 149 2.37 1.61 -22.38
CA ASP A 149 0.95 1.96 -22.46
C ASP A 149 0.26 1.87 -21.09
N GLU A 150 -0.97 2.38 -21.04
CA GLU A 150 -1.78 2.44 -19.81
C GLU A 150 -2.04 1.04 -19.22
N ARG A 151 -2.34 0.05 -20.07
CA ARG A 151 -2.64 -1.31 -19.60
C ARG A 151 -1.40 -1.95 -18.96
N THR A 152 -0.25 -1.79 -19.60
CA THR A 152 1.04 -2.26 -19.07
C THR A 152 1.38 -1.56 -17.74
N THR A 153 1.05 -0.28 -17.61
CA THR A 153 1.23 0.49 -16.36
C THR A 153 0.38 -0.08 -15.23
N GLU A 154 -0.90 -0.36 -15.49
CA GLU A 154 -1.82 -0.96 -14.52
C GLU A 154 -1.38 -2.39 -14.14
N ASP A 155 -0.96 -3.20 -15.11
CA ASP A 155 -0.50 -4.57 -14.88
C ASP A 155 0.78 -4.60 -14.03
N ILE A 156 1.76 -3.71 -14.31
CA ILE A 156 2.99 -3.59 -13.50
C ILE A 156 2.65 -3.08 -12.09
N ALA A 157 1.79 -2.07 -11.96
CA ALA A 157 1.39 -1.53 -10.66
C ALA A 157 0.69 -2.60 -9.81
N ALA A 158 -0.22 -3.38 -10.39
CA ALA A 158 -0.90 -4.48 -9.73
C ALA A 158 0.07 -5.59 -9.31
N PHE A 159 0.97 -6.00 -10.21
CA PHE A 159 1.99 -7.01 -9.94
C PHE A 159 2.92 -6.60 -8.78
N LEU A 160 3.45 -5.38 -8.82
CA LEU A 160 4.32 -4.84 -7.76
C LEU A 160 3.57 -4.71 -6.45
N THR A 161 2.34 -4.18 -6.47
CA THR A 161 1.54 -4.01 -5.24
C THR A 161 1.25 -5.36 -4.58
N GLY A 162 0.89 -6.37 -5.36
CA GLY A 162 0.67 -7.72 -4.86
C GLY A 162 1.95 -8.35 -4.29
N GLY A 163 3.05 -8.31 -5.04
CA GLY A 163 4.33 -8.88 -4.64
C GLY A 163 4.91 -8.22 -3.39
N TRP A 164 4.91 -6.88 -3.33
CA TRP A 164 5.34 -6.14 -2.14
C TRP A 164 4.43 -6.41 -0.95
N GLY A 165 3.12 -6.45 -1.17
CA GLY A 165 2.16 -6.77 -0.11
C GLY A 165 2.41 -8.13 0.52
N ASP A 166 2.69 -9.17 -0.27
CA ASP A 166 3.03 -10.49 0.27
C ASP A 166 4.40 -10.51 0.95
N PHE A 167 5.39 -9.78 0.41
CA PHE A 167 6.71 -9.67 1.02
C PHE A 167 6.65 -8.98 2.40
N ILE A 168 5.87 -7.92 2.53
CA ILE A 168 5.61 -7.22 3.81
C ILE A 168 4.83 -8.13 4.77
N ARG A 169 3.80 -8.84 4.28
CA ARG A 169 3.04 -9.80 5.09
C ARG A 169 3.96 -10.86 5.69
N ALA A 170 4.79 -11.51 4.86
CA ALA A 170 5.72 -12.54 5.30
C ALA A 170 6.67 -11.97 6.38
N TRP A 171 7.25 -10.79 6.16
CA TRP A 171 8.09 -10.13 7.16
C TRP A 171 7.37 -9.88 8.49
N VAL A 172 6.15 -9.33 8.46
CA VAL A 172 5.36 -9.06 9.68
C VAL A 172 5.00 -10.36 10.43
N VAL A 173 4.68 -11.43 9.69
CA VAL A 173 4.15 -12.70 10.22
C VAL A 173 5.21 -13.73 10.56
N GLU A 174 6.37 -13.72 9.92
CA GLU A 174 7.31 -14.85 9.95
C GLU A 174 8.65 -14.49 10.61
N ASP A 175 9.17 -13.27 10.42
CA ASP A 175 10.48 -12.88 10.96
C ASP A 175 10.48 -12.84 12.51
N PRO A 176 11.63 -13.02 13.18
CA PRO A 176 11.70 -12.94 14.64
C PRO A 176 11.40 -11.53 15.18
N ASP A 177 11.08 -11.43 16.47
CA ASP A 177 10.92 -10.15 17.21
C ASP A 177 12.27 -9.79 17.88
N PRO A 178 12.73 -8.52 17.83
CA PRO A 178 12.13 -7.37 17.13
C PRO A 178 12.38 -7.38 15.63
N LEU A 179 11.43 -6.79 14.89
CA LEU A 179 11.65 -6.47 13.47
C LEU A 179 12.70 -5.36 13.35
N ASP A 180 13.54 -5.45 12.32
CA ASP A 180 14.46 -4.38 11.94
C ASP A 180 13.93 -3.65 10.68
N PRO A 181 13.36 -2.44 10.81
CA PRO A 181 12.86 -1.67 9.67
C PRO A 181 13.95 -1.27 8.69
N HIS A 182 15.18 -1.03 9.15
CA HIS A 182 16.28 -0.59 8.28
C HIS A 182 16.81 -1.75 7.43
N GLU A 183 16.94 -2.94 8.03
CA GLU A 183 17.31 -4.16 7.32
C GLU A 183 16.25 -4.49 6.25
N PHE A 184 14.96 -4.51 6.64
CA PHE A 184 13.87 -4.79 5.71
C PHE A 184 13.80 -3.75 4.57
N THR A 185 13.99 -2.47 4.89
CA THR A 185 14.06 -1.40 3.89
C THR A 185 15.18 -1.65 2.89
N SER A 186 16.38 -2.03 3.37
CA SER A 186 17.53 -2.32 2.51
C SER A 186 17.22 -3.48 1.56
N ARG A 187 16.58 -4.54 2.06
CA ARG A 187 16.12 -5.69 1.24
C ARG A 187 15.08 -5.26 0.20
N LEU A 188 14.06 -4.49 0.60
CA LEU A 188 12.98 -4.04 -0.29
C LEU A 188 13.50 -3.12 -1.40
N VAL A 189 14.35 -2.14 -1.07
CA VAL A 189 14.97 -1.24 -2.05
C VAL A 189 15.88 -2.00 -3.01
N HIS A 190 16.65 -2.97 -2.51
CA HIS A 190 17.49 -3.80 -3.36
C HIS A 190 16.67 -4.58 -4.41
N ILE A 191 15.61 -5.27 -3.99
CA ILE A 191 14.72 -6.00 -4.91
C ILE A 191 14.03 -5.01 -5.86
N ALA A 192 13.56 -3.87 -5.35
CA ALA A 192 12.93 -2.84 -6.18
C ALA A 192 13.87 -2.35 -7.28
N SER A 193 15.16 -2.15 -6.99
CA SER A 193 16.16 -1.74 -7.98
C SER A 193 16.40 -2.78 -9.08
N MET A 194 16.23 -4.07 -8.76
CA MET A 194 16.37 -5.16 -9.72
C MET A 194 15.16 -5.27 -10.66
N VAL A 195 13.96 -5.02 -10.13
CA VAL A 195 12.69 -5.13 -10.87
C VAL A 195 12.37 -3.85 -11.64
N LEU A 196 12.53 -2.69 -11.01
CA LEU A 196 12.29 -1.37 -11.59
C LEU A 196 13.53 -0.79 -12.28
N ARG A 197 14.39 -1.64 -12.88
CA ARG A 197 15.56 -1.14 -13.61
C ARG A 197 15.10 -0.01 -14.53
N ARG A 198 15.64 1.19 -14.31
CA ARG A 198 15.50 2.33 -15.23
C ARG A 198 15.71 1.74 -16.61
N ALA A 199 14.65 1.74 -17.42
CA ALA A 199 14.71 1.29 -18.81
C ALA A 199 15.98 1.93 -19.36
N HIS A 200 17.01 1.10 -19.59
CA HIS A 200 18.27 1.62 -20.06
C HIS A 200 17.91 2.36 -21.34
N ARG A 201 18.27 3.64 -21.41
CA ARG A 201 18.32 4.34 -22.69
C ARG A 201 19.14 3.43 -23.60
N HIS A 202 18.49 2.69 -24.49
CA HIS A 202 19.16 2.30 -25.70
C HIS A 202 19.52 3.62 -26.36
N PRO A 203 20.82 3.96 -26.52
CA PRO A 203 21.16 4.98 -27.49
C PRO A 203 20.63 4.41 -28.81
N GLN A 204 19.61 5.04 -29.40
CA GLN A 204 19.36 4.78 -30.81
C GLN A 204 20.69 5.06 -31.51
N PRO A 205 21.24 4.12 -32.31
CA PRO A 205 22.38 4.46 -33.13
C PRO A 205 21.94 5.62 -34.01
N SER A 206 22.66 6.74 -33.89
CA SER A 206 22.49 7.91 -34.75
C SER A 206 22.44 7.41 -36.20
N ARG A 207 21.50 7.92 -37.01
CA ARG A 207 21.39 7.58 -38.44
C ARG A 207 22.72 7.72 -39.21
N GLU A 208 23.66 8.47 -38.68
CA GLU A 208 25.04 8.62 -39.19
C GLU A 208 25.91 7.36 -39.05
N GLN A 209 25.69 6.49 -38.05
CA GLN A 209 26.46 5.24 -37.87
C GLN A 209 25.97 4.09 -38.78
N THR A 210 24.70 4.13 -39.20
CA THR A 210 24.15 3.16 -40.17
C THR A 210 24.71 3.43 -41.57
N MET A 211 24.86 4.69 -41.99
CA MET A 211 25.47 5.02 -43.29
C MET A 211 26.97 4.69 -43.35
N ALA A 212 27.72 4.87 -42.27
CA ALA A 212 29.14 4.51 -42.24
C ALA A 212 29.37 2.99 -42.40
N THR A 213 28.44 2.17 -41.91
CA THR A 213 28.54 0.69 -42.01
C THR A 213 28.12 0.18 -43.40
N GLU A 214 27.20 0.85 -44.09
CA GLU A 214 26.82 0.53 -45.47
C GLU A 214 27.86 0.97 -46.50
N VAL A 215 28.51 2.12 -46.30
CA VAL A 215 29.59 2.58 -47.19
C VAL A 215 30.81 1.64 -47.13
N GLN A 216 31.18 1.15 -45.94
CA GLN A 216 32.30 0.22 -45.77
C GLN A 216 32.05 -1.17 -46.39
N ARG A 217 30.79 -1.63 -46.42
CA ARG A 217 30.42 -2.91 -47.08
C ARG A 217 30.36 -2.80 -48.61
N GLY A 218 30.06 -1.61 -49.15
CA GLY A 218 30.05 -1.37 -50.59
C GLY A 218 31.44 -1.34 -51.23
N THR A 219 32.48 -0.95 -50.48
CA THR A 219 33.86 -0.83 -51.02
C THR A 219 34.63 -2.16 -51.06
N SER A 220 34.25 -3.15 -50.25
CA SER A 220 34.93 -4.45 -50.20
C SER A 220 34.47 -5.45 -51.28
N ALA A 221 33.45 -5.12 -52.08
CA ALA A 221 32.93 -5.98 -53.14
C ALA A 221 33.41 -5.59 -54.56
N ALA A 222 34.33 -4.62 -54.67
CA ALA A 222 34.81 -4.08 -55.94
C ALA A 222 36.34 -4.24 -56.14
N THR A 223 36.97 -5.26 -55.55
CA THR A 223 38.35 -5.66 -55.86
C THR A 223 38.39 -7.18 -55.99
#